data_AF-A0A3N5MHG2-F1
#
_entry.id   AF-A0A3N5MHG2-F1
#
_cell.length_a   1.000
_cell.length_b   1.000
_cell.length_c   1.000
_cell.angle_alpha   90.00
_cell.angle_beta   90.00
_cell.angle_gamma   90.00
#
_symmetry.space_group_name_H-M   'P 1'
#
loop_
_entity.id
_entity.type
_entity.pdbx_description
1 polymer ?
#
loop_
_entity_poly.entity_id
_entity_poly.type
_entity_poly.pdbx_seq_one_letter_code
_entity_poly.pdbx_strand_id
1 'polypeptide(L)'
;KKMGYDRAKRINKYWFQDNGSIDYSTVRSSDTDDFKKDIENIIGALEKQGMDRVIIVDLTREEIGIPVVRVIVPGLEVFAMDRERRGERVSNAQDHRLSRAEP
;
A
#
# COMPACT_ATOMS: atom_id res chain seq x y z
N LYS A 1 30.87 -13.99 -10.59
CA LYS A 1 30.01 -13.04 -9.84
C LYS A 1 28.49 -13.30 -10.00
N LYS A 2 28.02 -14.49 -10.44
CA LYS A 2 26.58 -14.85 -10.53
C LYS A 2 25.96 -15.33 -9.21
N MET A 3 26.76 -15.96 -8.34
CA MET A 3 26.31 -16.49 -7.04
C MET A 3 25.56 -15.48 -6.15
N GLY A 4 25.94 -14.20 -6.18
CA GLY A 4 25.25 -13.16 -5.40
C GLY A 4 23.87 -12.81 -5.95
N TYR A 5 23.72 -12.80 -7.27
CA TYR A 5 22.46 -12.47 -7.94
C TYR A 5 21.44 -13.60 -7.80
N ASP A 6 21.86 -14.85 -7.95
CA ASP A 6 20.96 -16.01 -7.77
C ASP A 6 20.49 -16.13 -6.32
N ARG A 7 21.35 -15.78 -5.34
CA ARG A 7 20.97 -15.68 -3.93
C ARG A 7 19.97 -14.55 -3.70
N ALA A 8 20.18 -13.37 -4.29
CA ALA A 8 19.26 -12.24 -4.17
C ALA A 8 17.87 -12.55 -4.76
N LYS A 9 17.83 -13.24 -5.91
CA LYS A 9 16.59 -13.75 -6.50
C LYS A 9 15.88 -14.75 -5.58
N ARG A 10 16.64 -15.64 -4.94
CA ARG A 10 16.07 -16.64 -4.02
C ARG A 10 15.43 -16.00 -2.78
N ILE A 11 16.06 -14.98 -2.19
CA ILE A 11 15.50 -14.25 -1.04
C ILE A 11 14.24 -13.49 -1.44
N ASN A 12 14.20 -12.94 -2.66
CA ASN A 12 13.07 -12.16 -3.18
C ASN A 12 12.18 -12.99 -4.11
N LYS A 13 12.12 -14.32 -3.92
CA LYS A 13 11.44 -15.25 -4.84
C LYS A 13 10.01 -14.81 -5.17
N TYR A 14 9.28 -14.28 -4.19
CA TYR A 14 7.92 -13.73 -4.36
C TYR A 14 7.79 -12.73 -5.51
N TRP A 15 8.80 -11.88 -5.74
CA TRP A 15 8.79 -10.88 -6.80
C TRP A 15 9.25 -11.40 -8.17
N PHE A 16 10.00 -12.50 -8.18
CA PHE A 16 10.59 -13.07 -9.40
C PHE A 16 9.89 -14.34 -9.89
N GLN A 17 9.03 -14.93 -9.06
CA GLN A 17 8.20 -16.05 -9.48
C GLN A 17 7.09 -15.54 -10.41
N ASP A 18 6.79 -16.32 -11.44
CA ASP A 18 5.65 -16.07 -12.30
C ASP A 18 4.37 -16.41 -11.52
N ASN A 19 3.49 -15.42 -11.36
CA ASN A 19 2.20 -15.56 -10.68
C ASN A 19 1.03 -15.47 -11.69
N GLY A 20 1.32 -15.60 -12.99
CA GLY A 20 0.36 -15.39 -14.05
C GLY A 20 0.29 -13.94 -14.52
N SER A 21 -0.50 -13.71 -15.57
CA SER A 21 -0.74 -12.39 -16.16
C SER A 21 -2.24 -12.16 -16.39
N ILE A 22 -2.63 -10.90 -16.36
CA ILE A 22 -3.97 -10.43 -16.74
C ILE A 22 -3.83 -9.35 -17.82
N ASP A 23 -4.83 -9.21 -18.67
CA ASP A 23 -4.88 -8.09 -19.61
C ASP A 23 -5.13 -6.79 -18.85
N TYR A 24 -4.32 -5.77 -19.13
CA TYR A 24 -4.44 -4.45 -18.53
C TYR A 24 -5.83 -3.84 -18.76
N SER A 25 -6.46 -4.12 -19.91
CA SER A 25 -7.79 -3.61 -20.24
C SER A 25 -8.88 -4.07 -19.26
N THR A 26 -8.64 -5.16 -18.52
CA THR A 26 -9.57 -5.71 -17.52
C THR A 26 -9.45 -5.05 -16.15
N VAL A 27 -8.40 -4.26 -15.92
CA VAL A 27 -8.23 -3.51 -14.68
C VAL A 27 -9.19 -2.33 -14.71
N ARG A 28 -10.16 -2.33 -13.79
CA ARG A 28 -11.18 -1.30 -13.72
C ARG A 28 -10.57 0.04 -13.31
N SER A 29 -10.81 1.07 -14.12
CA SER A 29 -10.56 2.47 -13.72
C SER A 29 -11.72 3.03 -12.90
N SER A 30 -11.41 3.98 -12.02
CA SER A 30 -12.39 4.72 -11.22
C SER A 30 -12.08 6.22 -11.21
N ASP A 31 -11.33 6.70 -12.22
CA ASP A 31 -11.04 8.11 -12.42
C ASP A 31 -12.29 8.86 -12.86
N THR A 32 -12.35 10.13 -12.47
CA THR A 32 -13.40 11.06 -12.88
C THR A 32 -12.77 12.36 -13.38
N ASP A 33 -13.58 13.26 -13.92
CA ASP A 33 -13.16 14.60 -14.33
C ASP A 33 -13.19 15.63 -13.19
N ASP A 34 -13.41 15.18 -11.95
CA ASP A 34 -13.54 16.02 -10.76
C ASP A 34 -12.73 15.47 -9.57
N PHE A 35 -11.74 16.24 -9.14
CA PHE A 35 -10.85 15.84 -8.04
C PHE A 35 -11.59 15.58 -6.73
N LYS A 36 -12.64 16.35 -6.43
CA LYS A 36 -13.41 16.16 -5.21
C LYS A 36 -14.13 14.82 -5.27
N LYS A 37 -14.68 14.45 -6.42
CA LYS A 37 -15.35 13.18 -6.64
C LYS A 37 -14.39 11.99 -6.49
N ASP A 38 -13.17 12.09 -7.01
CA ASP A 38 -12.15 11.07 -6.82
C ASP A 38 -11.78 10.88 -5.34
N ILE A 39 -11.62 11.98 -4.60
CA ILE A 39 -11.35 11.94 -3.15
C ILE A 39 -12.52 11.29 -2.41
N GLU A 40 -13.77 11.67 -2.71
CA GLU A 40 -14.98 11.05 -2.14
C GLU A 40 -15.08 9.56 -2.46
N ASN A 41 -14.73 9.15 -3.69
CA ASN A 41 -14.73 7.74 -4.08
C ASN A 41 -13.69 6.94 -3.28
N ILE A 42 -12.48 7.49 -3.06
CA ILE A 42 -11.44 6.86 -2.25
C ILE A 42 -11.86 6.76 -0.79
N ILE A 43 -12.42 7.83 -0.22
CA ILE A 43 -12.92 7.82 1.17
C ILE A 43 -14.02 6.75 1.31
N GLY A 44 -14.99 6.71 0.39
CA GLY A 44 -16.05 5.70 0.40
C GLY A 44 -15.52 4.27 0.21
N ALA A 45 -14.41 4.08 -0.52
CA ALA A 45 -13.75 2.78 -0.63
C ALA A 45 -13.07 2.37 0.69
N LEU A 46 -12.46 3.32 1.41
CA LEU A 46 -11.87 3.09 2.73
C LEU A 46 -12.95 2.74 3.77
N GLU A 47 -14.05 3.49 3.82
CA GLU A 47 -15.19 3.24 4.71
C GLU A 47 -15.78 1.83 4.49
N LYS A 48 -15.95 1.41 3.23
CA LYS A 48 -16.40 0.04 2.89
C LYS A 48 -15.49 -1.08 3.41
N GLN A 49 -14.26 -0.76 3.79
CA GLN A 49 -13.28 -1.68 4.37
C GLN A 49 -13.12 -1.50 5.89
N GLY A 50 -14.00 -0.73 6.54
CA GLY A 50 -13.98 -0.49 7.99
C GLY A 50 -12.97 0.57 8.44
N MET A 51 -12.47 1.41 7.53
CA MET A 51 -11.58 2.54 7.84
C MET A 51 -12.39 3.84 7.90
N ASP A 52 -13.10 4.02 9.02
CA ASP A 52 -14.13 5.08 9.18
C ASP A 52 -13.57 6.49 9.46
N ARG A 53 -12.24 6.66 9.41
CA ARG A 53 -11.57 7.93 9.72
C ARG A 53 -10.51 8.25 8.69
N VAL A 54 -10.62 9.44 8.11
CA VAL A 54 -9.58 10.09 7.33
C VAL A 54 -9.29 11.42 7.98
N ILE A 55 -8.09 11.56 8.55
CA ILE A 55 -7.66 12.74 9.30
C ILE A 55 -6.74 13.56 8.42
N ILE A 56 -7.07 14.84 8.24
CA ILE A 56 -6.29 15.79 7.47
C ILE A 56 -5.63 16.76 8.44
N VAL A 57 -4.30 16.87 8.34
CA VAL A 57 -3.53 17.91 9.04
C VAL A 57 -3.04 18.88 7.99
N ASP A 58 -3.43 20.14 8.13
CA ASP A 58 -2.91 21.23 7.32
C ASP A 58 -1.47 21.54 7.77
N LEU A 59 -0.54 21.47 6.81
CA LEU A 59 0.88 21.77 6.98
C LEU A 59 1.29 22.97 6.11
N THR A 60 0.33 23.75 5.65
CA THR A 60 0.57 24.98 4.88
C THR A 60 1.44 25.93 5.69
N ARG A 61 2.56 26.33 5.11
CA ARG A 61 3.44 27.37 5.64
C ARG A 61 3.02 28.69 5.04
N GLU A 62 2.52 29.61 5.87
CA GLU A 62 1.95 30.89 5.44
C GLU A 62 2.94 31.69 4.57
N GLU A 63 4.23 31.66 4.91
CA GLU A 63 5.28 32.36 4.18
C GLU A 63 5.55 31.81 2.78
N ILE A 64 5.16 30.56 2.50
CA ILE A 64 5.28 29.92 1.19
C ILE A 64 3.96 30.01 0.41
N GLY A 65 2.82 29.91 1.12
CA GLY A 65 1.48 29.98 0.52
C GLY A 65 1.09 28.78 -0.34
N ILE A 66 1.82 27.66 -0.27
CA ILE A 66 1.52 26.43 -1.01
C ILE A 66 0.77 25.45 -0.09
N PRO A 67 -0.43 24.99 -0.47
CA PRO A 67 -1.19 24.01 0.32
C PRO A 67 -0.46 22.69 0.44
N VAL A 68 -0.24 22.23 1.67
CA VAL A 68 0.37 20.93 1.97
C VAL A 68 -0.44 20.25 3.05
N VAL A 69 -0.77 18.97 2.87
CA VAL A 69 -1.51 18.20 3.87
C VAL A 69 -0.80 16.91 4.24
N ARG A 70 -0.93 16.51 5.50
CA ARG A 70 -0.67 15.14 5.94
C ARG A 70 -2.00 14.43 6.09
N VAL A 71 -2.21 13.40 5.28
CA VAL A 71 -3.36 12.50 5.39
C VAL A 71 -2.99 11.34 6.30
N ILE A 72 -3.84 11.04 7.28
CA ILE A 72 -3.69 9.92 8.20
C ILE A 72 -4.98 9.10 8.16
N VAL A 73 -4.85 7.84 7.75
CA VAL A 73 -5.95 6.87 7.75
C VAL A 73 -5.62 5.74 8.72
N PRO A 74 -6.17 5.76 9.95
CA PRO A 74 -5.98 4.67 10.90
C PRO A 74 -6.44 3.32 10.29
N GLY A 75 -5.60 2.29 10.40
CA GLY A 75 -5.86 0.96 9.83
C GLY A 75 -5.17 0.69 8.49
N LEU A 76 -4.64 1.71 7.80
CA LEU A 76 -3.67 1.48 6.73
C LEU A 76 -2.30 1.08 7.30
N GLU A 77 -1.63 0.18 6.59
CA GLU A 77 -0.39 -0.44 7.04
C GLU A 77 0.83 0.36 6.59
N VAL A 78 1.84 0.44 7.45
CA VAL A 78 3.14 1.07 7.16
C VAL A 78 4.30 0.08 7.33
N PHE A 79 3.98 -1.20 7.50
CA PHE A 79 4.89 -2.29 7.87
C PHE A 79 6.11 -2.44 6.94
N ALA A 80 5.95 -2.12 5.65
CA ALA A 80 7.04 -2.16 4.68
C ALA A 80 8.15 -1.11 4.95
N MET A 81 7.78 0.01 5.60
CA MET A 81 8.72 1.08 5.98
C MET A 81 9.20 0.92 7.42
N ASP A 82 8.30 0.51 8.31
CA ASP A 82 8.57 0.36 9.74
C ASP A 82 7.92 -0.93 10.26
N ARG A 83 8.76 -1.91 10.59
CA ARG A 83 8.33 -3.26 10.98
C ARG A 83 7.74 -3.30 12.40
N GLU A 84 8.00 -2.31 13.23
CA GLU A 84 7.41 -2.22 14.57
C GLU A 84 5.97 -1.72 14.50
N ARG A 85 5.62 -0.99 13.44
CA ARG A 85 4.28 -0.48 13.17
C ARG A 85 3.42 -1.50 12.42
N ARG A 86 3.20 -2.65 13.05
CA ARG A 86 2.33 -3.73 12.56
C ARG A 86 0.88 -3.50 13.00
N GLY A 87 -0.04 -3.31 12.05
CA GLY A 87 -1.47 -3.23 12.33
C GLY A 87 -2.16 -4.60 12.44
N GLU A 88 -3.47 -4.56 12.73
CA GLU A 88 -4.30 -5.76 12.81
C GLU A 88 -4.42 -6.48 11.47
N ARG A 89 -4.44 -5.75 10.35
CA ARG A 89 -4.55 -6.35 9.01
C ARG A 89 -3.33 -7.18 8.66
N VAL A 90 -2.12 -6.75 8.99
CA VAL A 90 -0.90 -7.57 8.85
C VAL A 90 -0.82 -8.68 9.90
N SER A 91 -1.43 -8.49 11.07
CA SER A 91 -1.52 -9.54 12.10
C SER A 91 -2.48 -10.67 11.71
N ASN A 92 -3.58 -10.32 11.05
CA ASN A 92 -4.64 -11.21 10.61
C ASN A 92 -4.52 -11.60 9.12
N ALA A 93 -3.55 -11.03 8.40
CA ALA A 93 -3.24 -11.46 7.05
C ALA A 93 -2.93 -12.94 7.11
N GLN A 94 -3.63 -13.73 6.28
CA GLN A 94 -3.28 -15.14 6.14
C GLN A 94 -1.78 -15.20 5.82
N ASP A 95 -1.05 -15.98 6.62
CA ASP A 95 0.38 -16.13 6.46
C ASP A 95 0.62 -16.74 5.07
N HIS A 96 0.85 -15.90 4.06
CA HIS A 96 1.50 -16.31 2.82
C HIS A 96 3.02 -16.54 3.05
N ARG A 97 3.42 -16.82 4.30
CA ARG A 97 4.76 -17.27 4.64
C ARG A 97 4.96 -18.66 4.06
N LEU A 98 5.45 -18.69 2.82
CA LEU A 98 6.11 -19.86 2.27
C LEU A 98 7.21 -20.29 3.26
N SER A 99 7.28 -21.60 3.53
CA SER A 99 8.26 -22.21 4.43
C SER A 99 9.64 -21.62 4.18
N ARG A 100 10.30 -21.14 5.24
CA ARG A 100 11.72 -20.78 5.16
C ARG A 100 12.46 -22.00 4.58
N ALA A 101 13.37 -21.78 3.64
CA ALA A 101 14.31 -22.84 3.30
C ALA A 101 15.08 -23.17 4.59
N GLU A 102 14.98 -24.41 5.04
CA GLU A 102 15.78 -24.91 6.16
C GLU A 102 17.28 -24.77 5.83
N PRO A 103 18.11 -24.54 6.87
CA PRO A 103 19.53 -24.17 6.73
C PRO A 103 20.38 -25.19 5.97
#